data_AF-A0A2H5TT78-F1
#
_entry.id   AF-A0A2H5TT78-F1
#
_cell.length_a   1.000
_cell.length_b   1.000
_cell.length_c   1.000
_cell.angle_alpha   90.00
_cell.angle_beta   90.00
_cell.angle_gamma   90.00
#
_symmetry.space_group_name_H-M   'P 1'
#
loop_
_entity.id
_entity.type
_entity.pdbx_description
1 polymer ?
#
loop_
_entity_poly.entity_id
_entity_poly.type
_entity_poly.pdbx_seq_one_letter_code
_entity_poly.pdbx_strand_id
1 'polypeptide(L)'
;MGSFIRYILGGLVGIWLLLVILAPITEFGKILIFKMVSKAELNRVIEYVYFLISFLVPWWIVVTNCCVCFAQKGILTPKELIRKLIFMVIVWIAISVFYTYFTKNDIGDIPSNCPPDYPYSEPKLRLACIMRTANYVIMWTYTSLLIIFLISVLSGVLPQEEDMKKKGKDFNIKTVVEGV
;
A
#
# COMPACT_ATOMS: atom_id res chain seq x y z
N MET A 1 8.61 17.29 -21.34
CA MET A 1 9.01 16.55 -20.11
C MET A 1 7.82 16.22 -19.20
N GLY A 2 6.86 17.14 -18.99
CA GLY A 2 5.71 16.90 -18.09
C GLY A 2 4.76 15.76 -18.47
N SER A 3 4.54 15.49 -19.76
CA SER A 3 3.61 14.42 -20.20
C SER A 3 4.11 13.01 -19.86
N PHE A 4 5.40 12.73 -20.06
CA PHE A 4 6.00 11.43 -19.74
C PHE A 4 5.97 11.09 -18.25
N ILE A 5 6.30 12.08 -17.40
CA ILE A 5 6.27 11.92 -15.93
C ILE A 5 4.84 11.62 -15.44
N ARG A 6 3.82 12.23 -16.05
CA ARG A 6 2.41 11.96 -15.73
C ARG A 6 2.00 10.53 -16.08
N TYR A 7 2.43 10.00 -17.23
CA TYR A 7 2.18 8.60 -17.58
C TYR A 7 2.83 7.63 -16.59
N ILE A 8 4.06 7.91 -16.15
CA ILE A 8 4.73 7.11 -15.12
C ILE A 8 3.94 7.16 -13.81
N LEU A 9 3.54 8.35 -13.35
CA LEU A 9 2.75 8.50 -12.14
C LEU A 9 1.40 7.79 -12.22
N GLY A 10 0.72 7.86 -13.36
CA GLY A 10 -0.52 7.10 -13.61
C GLY A 10 -0.30 5.60 -13.51
N GLY A 11 0.78 5.08 -14.10
CA GLY A 11 1.18 3.68 -13.97
C GLY A 11 1.44 3.27 -12.52
N LEU A 12 2.17 4.10 -11.76
CA LEU A 12 2.44 3.87 -10.34
C LEU A 12 1.16 3.85 -9.49
N VAL A 13 0.20 4.73 -9.78
CA VAL A 13 -1.13 4.72 -9.13
C VAL A 13 -1.88 3.42 -9.45
N GLY A 14 -1.83 2.96 -10.71
CA GLY A 14 -2.40 1.67 -11.10
C GLY A 14 -1.79 0.51 -10.33
N ILE A 15 -0.47 0.47 -10.20
CA ILE A 15 0.25 -0.53 -9.39
C ILE A 15 -0.19 -0.45 -7.92
N TRP A 16 -0.28 0.76 -7.37
CA TRP A 16 -0.71 0.95 -5.99
C TRP A 16 -2.14 0.43 -5.74
N LEU A 17 -3.07 0.69 -6.67
CA LEU A 17 -4.44 0.15 -6.60
C LEU A 17 -4.49 -1.37 -6.68
N LEU A 18 -3.58 -2.00 -7.44
CA LEU A 18 -3.46 -3.46 -7.43
C LEU A 18 -2.95 -3.97 -6.07
N LEU A 19 -1.96 -3.29 -5.48
CA LEU A 19 -1.44 -3.64 -4.15
C LEU A 19 -2.50 -3.51 -3.04
N VAL A 20 -3.42 -2.55 -3.16
CA VAL A 20 -4.59 -2.42 -2.26
C VAL A 20 -5.39 -3.72 -2.18
N ILE A 21 -5.52 -4.45 -3.30
CA ILE A 21 -6.25 -5.73 -3.35
C ILE A 21 -5.35 -6.88 -2.93
N LEU A 22 -4.09 -6.89 -3.39
CA LEU A 22 -3.15 -7.98 -3.13
C LEU A 22 -2.74 -8.06 -1.65
N ALA A 23 -2.54 -6.94 -0.96
CA ALA A 23 -2.12 -6.91 0.45
C ALA A 23 -3.03 -7.73 1.38
N PRO A 24 -4.36 -7.49 1.46
CA PRO A 24 -5.23 -8.29 2.31
C PRO A 24 -5.30 -9.75 1.86
N ILE A 25 -5.23 -10.05 0.55
CA ILE A 25 -5.24 -11.44 0.04
C ILE A 25 -3.99 -12.19 0.49
N THR A 26 -2.82 -11.58 0.35
CA THR A 26 -1.55 -12.20 0.75
C THR A 26 -1.47 -12.37 2.26
N GLU A 27 -1.91 -11.39 3.04
CA GLU A 27 -1.95 -11.51 4.50
C GLU A 27 -2.92 -12.61 4.96
N PHE A 28 -4.12 -12.68 4.37
CA PHE A 28 -5.06 -13.75 4.66
C PHE A 28 -4.48 -15.12 4.32
N GLY A 29 -3.84 -15.25 3.16
CA GLY A 29 -3.15 -16.46 2.74
C GLY A 29 -2.01 -16.85 3.69
N LYS A 30 -1.22 -15.88 4.16
CA LYS A 30 -0.17 -16.10 5.18
C LYS A 30 -0.80 -16.69 6.44
N ILE A 31 -1.84 -16.07 7.00
CA ILE A 31 -2.52 -16.55 8.21
C ILE A 31 -3.03 -17.99 8.03
N LEU A 32 -3.61 -18.34 6.87
CA LEU A 32 -4.10 -19.68 6.61
C LEU A 32 -2.98 -20.72 6.57
N ILE A 33 -1.89 -20.43 5.86
CA ILE A 33 -0.76 -21.37 5.75
C ILE A 33 -0.06 -21.54 7.10
N PHE A 34 0.12 -20.47 7.86
CA PHE A 34 0.79 -20.53 9.16
C PHE A 34 -0.01 -21.35 10.19
N LYS A 35 -1.35 -21.38 10.09
CA LYS A 35 -2.18 -22.31 10.89
C LYS A 35 -1.95 -23.78 10.57
N MET A 36 -1.40 -24.09 9.39
CA MET A 36 -1.15 -25.48 8.96
C MET A 36 0.30 -25.93 9.21
N VAL A 37 1.16 -25.08 9.77
CA VAL A 37 2.57 -25.35 10.03
C VAL A 37 2.80 -25.41 11.54
N SER A 38 3.33 -26.53 12.01
CA SER A 38 3.49 -26.79 13.46
C SER A 38 4.51 -25.86 14.14
N LYS A 39 5.58 -25.50 13.42
CA LYS A 39 6.70 -24.66 13.90
C LYS A 39 6.51 -23.16 13.69
N ALA A 40 5.37 -22.73 13.17
CA ALA A 40 5.13 -21.32 12.92
C ALA A 40 4.66 -20.61 14.20
N GLU A 41 5.45 -19.66 14.68
CA GLU A 41 5.11 -18.84 15.86
C GLU A 41 4.41 -17.57 15.43
N LEU A 42 3.11 -17.70 15.13
CA LEU A 42 2.30 -16.58 14.66
C LEU A 42 1.84 -15.69 15.81
N ASN A 43 2.26 -14.42 15.83
CA ASN A 43 1.66 -13.42 16.71
C ASN A 43 0.26 -13.01 16.20
N ARG A 44 -0.75 -13.82 16.55
CA ARG A 44 -2.12 -13.70 16.06
C ARG A 44 -2.69 -12.30 16.18
N VAL A 45 -2.37 -11.57 17.26
CA VAL A 45 -2.89 -10.22 17.48
C VAL A 45 -2.38 -9.26 16.41
N ILE A 46 -1.07 -9.29 16.13
CA ILE A 46 -0.44 -8.40 15.15
C ILE A 46 -0.95 -8.72 13.73
N GLU A 47 -1.02 -10.00 13.35
CA GLU A 47 -1.51 -10.43 12.05
C GLU A 47 -2.96 -10.01 11.80
N TYR A 48 -3.85 -10.24 12.78
CA TYR A 48 -5.25 -9.88 12.62
C TYR A 48 -5.45 -8.36 12.57
N VAL A 49 -4.71 -7.60 13.38
CA VAL A 49 -4.76 -6.13 13.34
C VAL A 49 -4.24 -5.61 12.00
N TYR A 50 -3.11 -6.12 11.51
CA TYR A 50 -2.56 -5.72 10.23
C TYR A 50 -3.47 -6.12 9.05
N PHE A 51 -4.07 -7.31 9.08
CA PHE A 51 -5.07 -7.74 8.10
C PHE A 51 -6.27 -6.79 8.08
N LEU A 52 -6.84 -6.46 9.24
CA LEU A 52 -7.98 -5.53 9.34
C LEU A 52 -7.61 -4.15 8.80
N ILE A 53 -6.44 -3.61 9.15
CA ILE A 53 -5.99 -2.30 8.65
C ILE A 53 -5.80 -2.34 7.13
N SER A 54 -5.12 -3.38 6.62
CA SER A 54 -4.84 -3.57 5.19
C SER A 54 -6.10 -3.76 4.36
N PHE A 55 -7.16 -4.29 4.96
CA PHE A 55 -8.46 -4.42 4.31
C PHE A 55 -9.28 -3.12 4.40
N LEU A 56 -9.47 -2.57 5.60
CA LEU A 56 -10.41 -1.48 5.85
C LEU A 56 -9.93 -0.13 5.32
N VAL A 57 -8.66 0.23 5.55
CA VAL A 57 -8.16 1.59 5.23
C VAL A 57 -8.13 1.83 3.71
N PRO A 58 -7.60 0.92 2.88
CA PRO A 58 -7.64 1.12 1.44
C PRO A 58 -9.05 1.07 0.86
N TRP A 59 -9.90 0.17 1.35
CA TRP A 59 -11.28 0.05 0.87
C TRP A 59 -12.12 1.28 1.21
N TRP A 60 -11.90 1.87 2.40
CA TRP A 60 -12.47 3.16 2.75
C TRP A 60 -12.07 4.26 1.76
N ILE A 61 -10.79 4.33 1.38
CA ILE A 61 -10.30 5.32 0.39
C ILE A 61 -10.95 5.08 -0.98
N VAL A 62 -11.03 3.82 -1.43
CA VAL A 62 -11.65 3.49 -2.72
C VAL A 62 -13.14 3.84 -2.70
N VAL A 63 -13.89 3.43 -1.69
CA VAL A 63 -15.35 3.68 -1.58
C VAL A 63 -15.64 5.18 -1.49
N THR A 64 -14.89 5.91 -0.65
CA THR A 64 -15.09 7.36 -0.51
C THR A 64 -14.77 8.14 -1.78
N ASN A 65 -13.83 7.67 -2.61
CA ASN A 65 -13.55 8.32 -3.89
C ASN A 65 -14.46 7.83 -5.04
N CYS A 66 -14.92 6.57 -5.01
CA CYS A 66 -15.77 6.01 -6.06
C CYS A 66 -17.23 6.47 -5.93
N CYS A 67 -17.77 6.60 -4.72
CA CYS A 67 -19.10 7.17 -4.49
C CYS A 67 -19.17 8.68 -4.86
N VAL A 68 -18.03 9.38 -4.82
CA VAL A 68 -17.92 10.80 -5.21
C VAL A 68 -17.86 10.99 -6.73
N CYS A 69 -17.63 9.93 -7.52
CA CYS A 69 -17.81 9.99 -8.98
C CYS A 69 -19.25 10.31 -9.40
N PHE A 70 -20.26 10.09 -8.53
CA PHE A 70 -21.66 10.46 -8.78
C PHE A 70 -22.04 11.85 -8.23
N ALA A 71 -21.22 12.44 -7.37
CA ALA A 71 -21.48 13.75 -6.78
C ALA A 71 -20.24 14.63 -6.96
N GLN A 72 -20.12 15.30 -8.12
CA GLN A 72 -19.10 16.31 -8.42
C GLN A 72 -19.19 17.50 -7.44
N LYS A 73 -18.66 17.35 -6.24
CA LYS A 73 -18.15 18.45 -5.42
C LYS A 73 -16.79 18.02 -4.89
N GLY A 74 -15.74 18.71 -5.31
CA GLY A 74 -14.35 18.40 -4.97
C GLY A 74 -14.17 18.36 -3.44
N ILE A 75 -14.01 17.15 -2.89
CA ILE A 75 -14.01 16.92 -1.44
C ILE A 75 -12.64 17.20 -0.79
N LEU A 76 -11.58 17.41 -1.57
CA LEU A 76 -10.25 17.74 -1.03
C LEU A 76 -9.66 18.95 -1.75
N THR A 77 -9.40 20.03 -1.01
CA THR A 77 -8.46 21.05 -1.47
C THR A 77 -7.05 20.42 -1.57
N PRO A 78 -6.16 20.92 -2.44
CA PRO A 78 -4.79 20.39 -2.55
C PRO A 78 -4.02 20.40 -1.22
N LYS A 79 -4.27 21.40 -0.36
CA LYS A 79 -3.70 21.46 0.99
C LYS A 79 -4.21 20.34 1.90
N GLU A 80 -5.50 20.02 1.83
CA GLU A 80 -6.09 18.90 2.57
C GLU A 80 -5.59 17.55 2.05
N LEU A 81 -5.38 17.42 0.74
CA LEU A 81 -4.78 16.23 0.13
C LEU A 81 -3.35 16.00 0.64
N ILE A 82 -2.50 17.03 0.60
CA ILE A 82 -1.12 16.96 1.09
C ILE A 82 -1.11 16.55 2.57
N ARG A 83 -1.92 17.22 3.41
CA ARG A 83 -1.99 16.93 4.85
C ARG A 83 -2.39 15.48 5.12
N LYS A 84 -3.43 14.98 4.44
CA LYS A 84 -3.88 13.59 4.58
C LYS A 84 -2.83 12.60 4.08
N LEU A 85 -2.15 12.91 2.97
CA LEU A 85 -1.10 12.06 2.41
C LEU A 85 0.13 11.97 3.31
N ILE A 86 0.57 13.09 3.91
CA ILE A 86 1.67 13.11 4.90
C ILE A 86 1.32 12.21 6.08
N PHE A 87 0.12 12.40 6.66
CA PHE A 87 -0.33 11.59 7.79
C PHE A 87 -0.39 10.10 7.43
N MET A 88 -0.93 9.78 6.25
CA MET A 88 -1.01 8.41 5.74
C MET A 88 0.37 7.79 5.59
N VAL A 89 1.35 8.49 5.01
CA VAL A 89 2.73 8.01 4.88
C VAL A 89 3.36 7.70 6.24
N ILE A 90 3.25 8.61 7.21
CA ILE A 90 3.82 8.41 8.55
C ILE A 90 3.22 7.19 9.23
N VAL A 91 1.89 7.05 9.18
CA VAL A 91 1.16 5.92 9.78
C VAL A 91 1.57 4.61 9.10
N TRP A 92 1.64 4.56 7.77
CA TRP A 92 2.03 3.34 7.04
C TRP A 92 3.49 2.95 7.26
N ILE A 93 4.41 3.92 7.39
CA ILE A 93 5.80 3.62 7.78
C ILE A 93 5.83 2.99 9.17
N ALA A 94 5.11 3.58 10.14
CA ALA A 94 5.06 3.06 11.50
C ALA A 94 4.50 1.62 11.51
N ILE A 95 3.36 1.38 10.84
CA ILE A 95 2.77 0.05 10.71
C ILE A 95 3.76 -0.94 10.10
N SER A 96 4.40 -0.58 8.98
CA SER A 96 5.35 -1.45 8.29
C SER A 96 6.56 -1.81 9.15
N VAL A 97 7.09 -0.86 9.91
CA VAL A 97 8.20 -1.09 10.84
C VAL A 97 7.78 -1.98 12.00
N PHE A 98 6.66 -1.66 12.67
CA PHE A 98 6.17 -2.47 13.79
C PHE A 98 5.82 -3.89 13.36
N TYR A 99 5.09 -4.04 12.26
CA TYR A 99 4.75 -5.35 11.72
C TYR A 99 6.02 -6.14 11.41
N THR A 100 6.95 -5.58 10.63
CA THR A 100 8.24 -6.23 10.34
C THR A 100 8.98 -6.66 11.61
N TYR A 101 9.02 -5.79 12.63
CA TYR A 101 9.72 -6.08 13.88
C TYR A 101 9.09 -7.24 14.65
N PHE A 102 7.76 -7.28 14.74
CA PHE A 102 7.04 -8.33 15.47
C PHE A 102 6.97 -9.64 14.68
N THR A 103 7.01 -9.60 13.35
CA THR A 103 6.87 -10.80 12.50
C THR A 103 8.18 -11.35 11.95
N LYS A 104 9.33 -10.80 12.39
CA LYS A 104 10.65 -11.19 11.83
C LYS A 104 11.08 -12.61 12.19
N ASN A 105 10.51 -13.19 13.24
CA ASN A 105 10.91 -14.48 13.78
C ASN A 105 9.84 -15.58 13.62
N ASP A 106 8.73 -15.31 12.91
CA ASP A 106 7.57 -16.22 12.87
C ASP A 106 7.86 -17.64 12.32
N ILE A 107 8.97 -17.81 11.60
CA ILE A 107 9.40 -19.08 11.01
C ILE A 107 10.84 -19.44 11.37
N GLY A 108 11.38 -18.87 12.46
CA GLY A 108 12.77 -19.08 12.90
C GLY A 108 13.80 -18.54 11.90
N ASP A 109 14.95 -19.22 11.82
CA ASP A 109 16.14 -18.80 11.05
C ASP A 109 16.09 -19.13 9.55
N ILE A 110 14.89 -19.31 8.98
CA ILE A 110 14.74 -19.57 7.55
C ILE A 110 15.11 -18.29 6.77
N PRO A 111 16.05 -18.37 5.80
CA PRO A 111 16.42 -17.24 4.97
C PRO A 111 15.24 -16.65 4.20
N SER A 112 15.17 -15.32 4.11
CA SER A 112 14.06 -14.59 3.47
C SER A 112 13.87 -14.90 1.98
N ASN A 113 14.89 -15.41 1.29
CA ASN A 113 14.81 -15.81 -0.12
C ASN A 113 14.19 -17.21 -0.33
N CYS A 114 13.85 -17.91 0.75
CA CYS A 114 13.19 -19.22 0.73
C CYS A 114 13.85 -20.22 -0.25
N PRO A 115 15.14 -20.55 -0.06
CA PRO A 115 15.89 -21.37 -1.01
C PRO A 115 15.25 -22.77 -1.11
N PRO A 116 15.18 -23.39 -2.30
CA PRO A 116 14.63 -24.74 -2.45
C PRO A 116 15.44 -25.80 -1.69
N ASP A 117 16.75 -25.60 -1.57
CA ASP A 117 17.69 -26.55 -0.97
C ASP A 117 17.83 -26.39 0.56
N TYR A 118 17.08 -25.47 1.17
CA TYR A 118 17.05 -25.33 2.62
C TYR A 118 16.40 -26.56 3.27
N PRO A 119 16.91 -27.08 4.40
CA PRO A 119 16.37 -28.25 5.07
C PRO A 119 15.07 -27.94 5.81
N TYR A 120 13.99 -27.70 5.06
CA TYR A 120 12.66 -27.51 5.64
C TYR A 120 12.20 -28.80 6.32
N SER A 121 11.78 -28.70 7.58
CA SER A 121 11.26 -29.86 8.30
C SER A 121 9.92 -30.35 7.75
N GLU A 122 9.19 -29.49 7.04
CA GLU A 122 7.89 -29.82 6.44
C GLU A 122 7.73 -29.11 5.09
N PRO A 123 7.09 -29.73 4.07
CA PRO A 123 6.87 -29.08 2.78
C PRO A 123 6.09 -27.75 2.87
N LYS A 124 5.15 -27.65 3.81
CA LYS A 124 4.34 -26.44 4.02
C LYS A 124 5.15 -25.26 4.58
N LEU A 125 6.30 -25.53 5.21
CA LEU A 125 7.16 -24.49 5.79
C LEU A 125 7.82 -23.64 4.69
N ARG A 126 8.15 -24.24 3.55
CA ARG A 126 8.64 -23.49 2.39
C ARG A 126 7.57 -22.54 1.84
N LEU A 127 6.32 -23.01 1.75
CA LEU A 127 5.21 -22.16 1.32
C LEU A 127 4.95 -21.03 2.33
N ALA A 128 5.02 -21.32 3.63
CA ALA A 128 4.93 -20.29 4.68
C ALA A 128 6.02 -19.22 4.52
N CYS A 129 7.26 -19.62 4.24
CA CYS A 129 8.35 -18.70 3.93
C CYS A 129 8.00 -17.79 2.73
N ILE A 130 7.56 -18.38 1.61
CA ILE A 130 7.21 -17.62 0.40
C ILE A 130 6.10 -16.61 0.69
N MET A 131 5.06 -17.01 1.42
CA MET A 131 3.94 -16.12 1.79
C MET A 131 4.39 -14.98 2.70
N ARG A 132 5.27 -15.25 3.68
CA ARG A 132 5.87 -14.22 4.53
C ARG A 132 6.67 -13.21 3.70
N THR A 133 7.52 -13.69 2.80
CA THR A 133 8.35 -12.83 1.95
C THR A 133 7.49 -12.02 0.99
N ALA A 134 6.48 -12.63 0.37
CA ALA A 134 5.54 -11.92 -0.49
C ALA A 134 4.79 -10.80 0.27
N ASN A 135 4.30 -11.09 1.48
CA ASN A 135 3.62 -10.10 2.30
C ASN A 135 4.55 -8.93 2.67
N TYR A 136 5.78 -9.22 3.06
CA TYR A 136 6.80 -8.21 3.35
C TYR A 136 7.08 -7.32 2.13
N VAL A 137 7.27 -7.92 0.95
CA VAL A 137 7.51 -7.18 -0.30
C VAL A 137 6.31 -6.29 -0.63
N ILE A 138 5.08 -6.83 -0.59
CA ILE A 138 3.85 -6.07 -0.90
C ILE A 138 3.70 -4.88 0.04
N MET A 139 3.87 -5.08 1.35
CA MET A 139 3.76 -4.04 2.38
C MET A 139 4.77 -2.90 2.15
N TRP A 140 6.03 -3.25 1.89
CA TRP A 140 7.09 -2.26 1.67
C TRP A 140 7.00 -1.57 0.31
N THR A 141 6.59 -2.28 -0.75
CA THR A 141 6.30 -1.66 -2.04
C THR A 141 5.13 -0.68 -1.92
N TYR A 142 4.06 -1.06 -1.23
CA TYR A 142 2.92 -0.18 -0.97
C TYR A 142 3.34 1.09 -0.22
N THR A 143 4.12 0.95 0.85
CA THR A 143 4.64 2.08 1.63
C THR A 143 5.56 2.96 0.79
N SER A 144 6.43 2.37 -0.02
CA SER A 144 7.36 3.11 -0.89
C SER A 144 6.63 3.92 -1.95
N LEU A 145 5.56 3.38 -2.54
CA LEU A 145 4.73 4.11 -3.50
C LEU A 145 4.04 5.31 -2.85
N LEU A 146 3.54 5.18 -1.63
CA LEU A 146 2.98 6.32 -0.88
C LEU A 146 4.02 7.44 -0.68
N ILE A 147 5.26 7.08 -0.35
CA ILE A 147 6.37 8.04 -0.22
C ILE A 147 6.64 8.73 -1.57
N ILE A 148 6.70 7.97 -2.67
CA ILE A 148 6.91 8.52 -4.02
C ILE A 148 5.77 9.49 -4.38
N PHE A 149 4.52 9.16 -4.07
CA PHE A 149 3.39 10.05 -4.29
C PHE A 149 3.50 11.32 -3.47
N LEU A 150 3.89 11.23 -2.19
CA LEU A 150 4.08 12.41 -1.35
C LEU A 150 5.16 13.33 -1.92
N ILE A 151 6.31 12.78 -2.31
CA ILE A 151 7.40 13.56 -2.95
C ILE A 151 6.88 14.22 -4.23
N SER A 152 6.15 13.49 -5.07
CA SER A 152 5.63 14.00 -6.34
C SER A 152 4.64 15.16 -6.16
N VAL A 153 3.80 15.09 -5.12
CA VAL A 153 2.89 16.19 -4.76
C VAL A 153 3.68 17.40 -4.24
N LEU A 154 4.65 17.18 -3.33
CA LEU A 154 5.46 18.26 -2.75
C LEU A 154 6.37 18.96 -3.79
N SER A 155 6.86 18.22 -4.78
CA SER A 155 7.67 18.76 -5.88
C SER A 155 6.86 19.54 -6.93
N GLY A 156 5.54 19.65 -6.77
CA GLY A 156 4.68 20.38 -7.72
C GLY A 156 4.57 19.73 -9.10
N VAL A 157 4.90 18.44 -9.22
CA VAL A 157 4.74 17.67 -10.46
C VAL A 157 3.24 17.48 -10.79
N LEU A 158 2.42 17.43 -9.74
CA LEU A 158 0.96 17.46 -9.84
C LEU A 158 0.46 18.91 -9.78
N PRO A 159 -0.57 19.27 -10.56
CA PRO A 159 -1.08 20.64 -10.65
C PRO A 159 -1.51 21.16 -9.26
N GLN A 160 -1.04 22.34 -8.89
CA GLN A 160 -1.38 22.97 -7.62
C GLN A 160 -2.69 23.76 -7.72
N GLU A 161 -3.26 24.13 -6.56
CA GLU A 161 -4.52 24.91 -6.50
C GLU A 161 -4.44 26.22 -7.28
N GLU A 162 -3.25 26.82 -7.31
CA GLU A 162 -2.96 28.10 -7.98
C GLU A 162 -2.97 27.97 -9.50
N ASP A 163 -2.50 26.84 -10.03
CA ASP A 163 -2.52 26.53 -11.47
C ASP A 163 -3.95 26.29 -11.96
N MET A 164 -4.78 25.70 -11.09
CA MET A 164 -6.18 25.37 -11.36
C MET A 164 -7.09 26.60 -11.25
N LYS A 165 -6.86 27.46 -10.26
CA LYS A 165 -7.49 28.79 -10.15
C LYS A 165 -7.15 29.69 -11.34
N LYS A 166 -5.89 29.71 -11.80
CA LYS A 166 -5.49 30.46 -13.01
C LYS A 166 -6.20 29.97 -14.28
N LYS A 167 -6.53 28.68 -14.36
CA LYS A 167 -7.25 28.08 -15.50
C LYS A 167 -8.78 28.13 -15.35
N GLY A 168 -9.33 28.71 -14.28
CA GLY A 168 -10.78 28.76 -14.04
C GLY A 168 -11.44 27.38 -13.90
N LYS A 169 -10.68 26.35 -13.49
CA LYS A 169 -11.17 24.97 -13.34
C LYS A 169 -11.19 24.58 -11.86
N ASP A 170 -12.28 23.98 -11.43
CA ASP A 170 -12.38 23.39 -10.09
C ASP A 170 -11.43 22.20 -9.93
N PHE A 171 -10.84 22.08 -8.72
CA PHE A 171 -9.96 20.96 -8.37
C PHE A 171 -10.74 19.65 -8.29
N ASN A 172 -10.49 18.75 -9.24
CA ASN A 172 -11.11 17.43 -9.28
C ASN A 172 -10.03 16.38 -9.63
N ILE A 173 -10.11 15.18 -9.06
CA ILE A 173 -9.17 14.08 -9.38
C ILE A 173 -9.14 13.80 -10.88
N LYS A 174 -10.29 13.95 -11.55
CA LYS A 174 -10.41 13.84 -13.00
C LYS A 174 -9.54 14.86 -13.75
N THR A 175 -9.46 16.11 -13.29
CA THR A 175 -8.59 17.14 -13.88
C THR A 175 -7.11 16.98 -13.53
N VAL A 176 -6.77 16.25 -12.46
CA VAL A 176 -5.37 15.88 -12.13
C VAL A 176 -4.85 14.77 -13.06
N VAL A 177 -5.71 13.82 -13.42
CA VAL A 177 -5.37 12.69 -14.32
C VAL A 177 -5.50 13.08 -15.80
N GLU A 178 -6.49 13.90 -16.17
CA GLU A 178 -6.79 14.28 -17.57
C GLU A 178 -6.29 15.68 -17.99
N GLY A 179 -5.62 16.44 -17.11
CA GLY A 179 -5.45 17.90 -17.28
C GLY A 179 -4.45 18.37 -18.35
N VAL A 180 -4.96 18.61 -19.57
CA VAL A 180 -4.60 19.62 -20.61
C VAL A 180 -3.25 20.35 -20.43
#